data_AF-A0A5K1BG50-F1
#
_entry.id   AF-A0A5K1BG50-F1
#
_cell.length_a   1.000
_cell.length_b   1.000
_cell.length_c   1.000
_cell.angle_alpha   90.00
_cell.angle_beta   90.00
_cell.angle_gamma   90.00
#
_symmetry.space_group_name_H-M   'P 1'
#
loop_
_entity.id
_entity.type
_entity.pdbx_description
1 polymer ?
#
loop_
_entity_poly.entity_id
_entity_poly.type
_entity_poly.pdbx_seq_one_letter_code
_entity_poly.pdbx_strand_id
1 'polypeptide(L)' 'PSEQNTYADIEAAYKCLQDTYGAKEEDVILYGQSVGSGPTLDLATRLPRLRAVVLHSPIMSGLRVMYPVKRSYWFDIYK' A
#
# COMPACT_ATOMS: atom_id res chain seq x y z
N PRO A 1 10.84 -8.54 11.13
CA PRO A 1 10.25 -8.26 9.80
C PRO A 1 10.98 -7.07 9.14
N SER A 2 11.43 -7.23 7.90
CA SER A 2 12.04 -6.14 7.11
C SER A 2 11.02 -5.57 6.14
N GLU A 3 11.23 -4.31 5.74
CA GLU A 3 10.44 -3.66 4.69
C GLU A 3 10.41 -4.50 3.40
N GLN A 4 11.57 -5.02 3.00
CA GLN A 4 11.74 -5.90 1.84
C GLN A 4 10.89 -7.17 1.92
N ASN A 5 10.78 -7.78 3.10
CA ASN A 5 9.94 -8.98 3.28
C ASN A 5 8.47 -8.64 3.04
N THR A 6 7.98 -7.50 3.53
CA THR A 6 6.60 -7.06 3.28
C THR A 6 6.29 -6.87 1.79
N TYR A 7 7.25 -6.36 1.00
CA TYR A 7 7.09 -6.27 -0.45
C TYR A 7 7.08 -7.64 -1.12
N ALA A 8 7.97 -8.53 -0.71
CA ALA A 8 8.01 -9.90 -1.22
C ALA A 8 6.73 -10.67 -0.90
N ASP A 9 6.19 -10.50 0.31
CA ASP A 9 4.99 -11.18 0.80
C ASP A 9 3.74 -10.75 0.01
N ILE A 10 3.54 -9.44 -0.21
CA ILE A 10 2.38 -8.96 -0.98
C ILE A 10 2.49 -9.34 -2.47
N GLU A 11 3.71 -9.36 -3.03
CA GLU A 11 3.92 -9.80 -4.41
C GLU A 11 3.66 -11.30 -4.58
N ALA A 12 4.09 -12.12 -3.62
CA ALA A 12 3.80 -13.55 -3.60
C ALA A 12 2.29 -13.81 -3.49
N ALA A 13 1.58 -13.06 -2.64
CA ALA A 13 0.13 -13.14 -2.52
C ALA A 13 -0.58 -12.77 -3.83
N TYR A 14 -0.14 -11.71 -4.51
CA TYR A 14 -0.68 -11.31 -5.81
C TYR A 14 -0.43 -12.37 -6.89
N LYS A 15 0.79 -12.89 -7.00
CA LYS A 15 1.12 -13.99 -7.94
C LYS A 15 0.27 -15.22 -7.67
N CYS A 16 0.08 -15.61 -6.41
CA CYS A 16 -0.83 -16.69 -6.05
C CYS A 16 -2.25 -16.42 -6.56
N LEU A 17 -2.76 -15.20 -6.40
CA LEU A 17 -4.08 -14.79 -6.90
C LEU A 17 -4.18 -14.95 -8.44
N GLN A 18 -3.14 -14.56 -9.18
CA GLN A 18 -3.10 -14.69 -10.63
C GLN A 18 -2.93 -16.14 -11.09
N ASP A 19 -1.89 -16.81 -10.61
CA ASP A 19 -1.44 -18.11 -11.12
C ASP A 19 -2.32 -19.26 -10.64
N THR A 20 -2.79 -19.20 -9.39
CA THR A 20 -3.59 -20.27 -8.78
C THR A 20 -5.08 -20.06 -8.96
N TYR A 21 -5.54 -18.80 -8.84
CA TYR A 21 -6.97 -18.47 -8.87
C TYR A 21 -7.42 -17.83 -10.18
N GLY A 22 -6.51 -17.54 -11.11
CA GLY A 22 -6.85 -16.94 -12.41
C GLY A 22 -7.42 -15.53 -12.30
N ALA A 23 -7.19 -14.84 -11.17
CA ALA A 23 -7.72 -13.51 -10.96
C ALA A 23 -7.07 -12.53 -11.94
N LYS A 24 -7.91 -11.80 -12.68
CA LYS A 24 -7.44 -10.74 -13.57
C LYS A 24 -7.12 -9.51 -12.77
N GLU A 25 -6.11 -8.78 -13.20
CA GLU A 25 -5.65 -7.54 -12.55
C GLU A 25 -6.80 -6.52 -12.36
N GLU A 26 -7.67 -6.39 -13.37
CA GLU A 26 -8.86 -5.53 -13.35
C GLU A 26 -9.97 -5.95 -12.37
N ASP A 27 -9.86 -7.13 -11.77
CA ASP A 27 -10.78 -7.64 -10.75
C ASP A 27 -10.18 -7.57 -9.33
N VAL A 28 -8.93 -7.12 -9.18
CA VAL A 28 -8.22 -7.05 -7.89
C VAL A 28 -8.32 -5.67 -7.27
N ILE A 29 -8.67 -5.62 -5.98
CA ILE A 29 -8.60 -4.42 -5.14
C ILE A 29 -7.49 -4.62 -4.11
N LEU A 30 -6.51 -3.72 -4.10
CA LEU A 30 -5.49 -3.73 -3.05
C LEU A 30 -5.96 -2.89 -1.85
N TYR A 31 -5.80 -3.44 -0.65
CA TYR A 31 -6.16 -2.77 0.60
C TYR A 31 -4.94 -2.68 1.51
N GLY A 32 -4.57 -1.47 1.88
CA GLY A 32 -3.44 -1.18 2.77
C GLY A 32 -3.90 -0.44 4.01
N GLN A 33 -3.65 -1.01 5.19
CA GLN A 33 -3.98 -0.37 6.47
C GLN A 33 -2.71 0.05 7.21
N SER A 34 -2.67 1.29 7.72
CA SER A 34 -1.56 1.77 8.55
C SER A 34 -0.22 1.53 7.85
N VAL A 35 0.71 0.79 8.46
CA VAL A 35 2.01 0.43 7.86
C VAL A 35 1.88 -0.35 6.55
N GLY A 36 0.79 -1.09 6.35
CA GLY A 36 0.51 -1.83 5.12
C GLY A 36 0.27 -0.92 3.91
N SER A 37 0.02 0.38 4.11
CA SER A 37 -0.14 1.32 2.99
C SER A 37 1.10 1.40 2.11
N GLY A 38 2.30 1.24 2.67
CA GLY A 38 3.57 1.25 1.93
C GLY A 38 3.65 0.16 0.86
N PRO A 39 3.66 -1.14 1.23
CA PRO A 39 3.72 -2.24 0.28
C PRO A 39 2.50 -2.29 -0.66
N THR A 40 1.32 -1.90 -0.19
CA THR A 40 0.14 -1.78 -1.06
C THR A 40 0.34 -0.75 -2.18
N LEU A 41 0.87 0.43 -1.85
CA LEU A 41 1.11 1.47 -2.84
C LEU A 41 2.23 1.07 -3.80
N ASP A 42 3.32 0.50 -3.29
CA ASP A 42 4.43 0.00 -4.11
C ASP A 42 3.95 -1.00 -5.18
N LEU A 43 3.17 -2.00 -4.77
CA LEU A 43 2.61 -2.97 -5.71
C LEU A 43 1.65 -2.28 -6.70
N ALA A 44 0.80 -1.38 -6.24
CA ALA A 44 -0.16 -0.68 -7.09
C ALA A 44 0.52 0.12 -8.23
N THR A 45 1.70 0.70 -7.98
CA THR A 45 2.43 1.44 -9.04
C THR A 45 2.91 0.56 -10.20
N ARG A 46 2.98 -0.76 -9.98
CA ARG A 46 3.42 -1.75 -10.96
C ARG A 46 2.26 -2.44 -11.69
N LEU A 47 1.01 -2.18 -11.30
CA LEU A 47 -0.21 -2.82 -11.82
C LEU A 47 -1.12 -1.81 -12.55
N PRO A 48 -0.90 -1.54 -13.84
CA PRO A 48 -1.58 -0.46 -14.57
C PRO A 48 -3.09 -0.66 -14.79
N ARG A 49 -3.60 -1.88 -14.67
CA ARG A 49 -5.02 -2.24 -14.85
C ARG A 49 -5.72 -2.54 -13.53
N LEU A 50 -5.08 -2.31 -12.39
CA LEU A 50 -5.64 -2.62 -11.08
C LEU A 50 -7.00 -1.92 -10.89
N ARG A 51 -7.99 -2.63 -10.33
CA ARG A 51 -9.34 -2.09 -10.16
C ARG A 51 -9.38 -0.85 -9.27
N ALA A 52 -8.78 -0.97 -8.10
CA ALA A 52 -8.77 0.09 -7.09
C ALA A 52 -7.71 -0.17 -6.03
N VAL A 53 -7.34 0.91 -5.34
CA VAL A 53 -6.53 0.87 -4.13
C VAL A 53 -7.30 1.55 -3.01
N VAL A 54 -7.42 0.87 -1.87
CA VAL A 54 -8.02 1.42 -0.65
C VAL A 54 -6.93 1.58 0.39
N LEU A 55 -6.72 2.81 0.83
CA LEU A 55 -5.78 3.14 1.88
C LEU A 55 -6.54 3.53 3.16
N HIS A 56 -6.44 2.70 4.18
CA HIS A 56 -7.08 2.93 5.47
C HIS A 56 -6.05 3.45 6.47
N SER A 57 -6.23 4.70 6.90
CA SER A 57 -5.33 5.38 7.83
C SER A 57 -3.87 5.27 7.38
N PRO A 58 -3.55 5.64 6.11
CA PRO A 58 -2.21 5.46 5.58
C PRO A 58 -1.22 6.33 6.33
N ILE A 59 0.00 5.83 6.43
CA ILE A 59 1.11 6.65 6.91
C ILE A 59 1.39 7.74 5.87
N MET A 60 1.22 9.00 6.25
CA MET A 60 1.54 10.13 5.37
C MET A 60 3.05 10.19 5.08
N SER A 61 3.88 9.94 6.11
CA SER A 61 5.31 9.66 5.97
C SER A 61 5.86 8.99 7.23
N GLY A 62 6.85 8.10 7.08
CA GLY A 62 7.52 7.46 8.22
C GLY A 62 8.15 8.46 9.19
N LEU A 63 8.60 9.61 8.67
CA LEU A 63 9.14 10.71 9.47
C LEU A 63 8.09 11.32 10.42
N ARG A 64 6.85 11.49 9.96
CA ARG A 64 5.73 12.01 10.77
C ARG A 64 5.23 11.03 11.81
N VAL A 65 5.42 9.72 11.58
CA VAL A 65 5.10 8.67 12.56
C VAL A 65 6.16 8.61 13.65
N MET A 66 7.44 8.68 13.27
CA MET A 66 8.55 8.50 14.22
C MET A 66 8.88 9.77 15.01
N TYR A 67 8.57 10.95 14.46
CA TYR A 67 8.91 12.22 15.10
C TYR A 67 7.74 13.21 15.07
N PRO A 68 7.52 13.99 16.15
CA PRO A 68 6.52 15.06 16.16
C PRO A 68 6.95 16.19 15.23
N VAL A 69 6.49 16.12 13.97
CA VAL A 69 6.71 17.18 12.98
C VAL A 69 5.74 18.33 13.28
N LYS A 70 6.24 19.42 13.89
CA LYS A 70 5.43 20.59 14.31
C LYS A 70 4.81 21.42 13.17
N ARG A 71 5.09 21.09 11.89
CA ARG A 71 4.58 21.83 10.72
C ARG A 71 3.66 20.95 9.87
N SER A 72 2.38 21.30 9.91
CA SER A 72 1.35 20.85 8.96
C SER A 72 1.16 21.92 7.90
N TYR A 73 1.20 21.52 6.62
CA TYR A 73 0.95 22.43 5.49
C TYR A 73 -0.56 22.62 5.28
N TRP A 74 -0.95 23.61 4.48
CA TRP A 74 -2.37 23.96 4.26
C TRP A 74 -3.19 22.87 3.52
N PHE A 75 -2.52 21.89 2.89
CA PHE A 75 -3.14 20.72 2.25
C PHE A 75 -3.13 19.48 3.17
N ASP A 76 -2.68 19.64 4.40
CA ASP A 76 -2.60 18.59 5.41
C ASP A 76 -3.94 18.45 6.13
N ILE A 77 -4.85 17.70 5.52
CA ILE A 77 -6.22 17.47 6.01
C ILE A 77 -6.30 16.61 7.28
N TYR A 78 -5.21 15.96 7.68
CA TYR A 78 -5.13 15.17 8.90
C TYR A 78 -4.21 15.88 9.90
N LYS A 79 -4.82 16.65 10.80
CA LYS A 79 -4.18 17.20 11.98
C LYS A 79 -4.03 16.15 13.07
#